data_AF-A0A2D6K5Q8-F1
#
_entry.id   AF-A0A2D6K5Q8-F1
#
_cell.length_a   1.000
_cell.length_b   1.000
_cell.length_c   1.000
_cell.angle_alpha   90.00
_cell.angle_beta   90.00
_cell.angle_gamma   90.00
#
_symmetry.space_group_name_H-M   'P 1'
#
loop_
_entity.id
_entity.type
_entity.pdbx_description
1 polymer ?
#
loop_
_entity_poly.entity_id
_entity_poly.type
_entity_poly.pdbx_seq_one_letter_code
_entity_poly.pdbx_strand_id
1 'polypeptide(L)' 'MSKAMKELLGLQDEELVARLQELRKELMKENNLVASASSPSSPGKLRQMKKNIARIKTLQRQKEVHQ' A
#
# COMPACT_ATOMS: atom_id res chain seq x y z
N MET A 1 14.78 10.06 -4.56
CA MET A 1 13.39 9.54 -4.52
C MET A 1 13.28 8.29 -5.38
N SER A 2 12.73 7.18 -4.84
CA SER A 2 12.49 5.97 -5.64
C SER A 2 11.47 6.25 -6.75
N LYS A 3 11.62 5.61 -7.92
CA LYS A 3 10.71 5.74 -9.08
C LYS A 3 9.22 5.59 -8.68
N ALA A 4 8.93 4.64 -7.79
CA ALA A 4 7.59 4.39 -7.24
C ALA A 4 6.97 5.57 -6.46
N MET A 5 7.76 6.44 -5.83
CA MET A 5 7.21 7.63 -5.15
C MET A 5 6.86 8.74 -6.14
N LYS A 6 7.66 8.91 -7.20
CA LYS A 6 7.36 9.89 -8.26
C LYS A 6 6.06 9.53 -8.99
N GLU A 7 5.83 8.24 -9.23
CA GLU A 7 4.58 7.75 -9.81
C GLU A 7 3.38 8.03 -8.90
N LEU A 8 3.51 7.84 -7.58
CA LEU A 8 2.43 8.12 -6.63
C LEU A 8 2.13 9.63 -6.48
N LEU A 9 3.13 10.50 -6.67
CA LEU A 9 2.95 11.95 -6.64
C LEU A 9 2.11 12.47 -7.82
N GLY A 10 2.15 11.79 -8.97
CA GLY A 10 1.40 12.17 -10.17
C GLY A 10 -0.04 11.65 -10.21
N LEU A 11 -0.45 10.79 -9.27
CA LEU A 11 -1.80 10.24 -9.21
C LEU A 11 -2.78 11.23 -8.57
N GLN A 12 -4.04 11.18 -9.00
CA GLN A 12 -5.14 11.88 -8.34
C GLN A 12 -5.47 11.26 -6.98
N ASP A 13 -6.13 12.01 -6.11
CA ASP A 13 -6.41 11.54 -4.74
C ASP A 13 -7.34 10.32 -4.73
N GLU A 14 -8.28 10.27 -5.66
CA GLU A 14 -9.17 9.13 -5.88
C GLU A 14 -8.40 7.87 -6.30
N GLU A 15 -7.41 8.00 -7.18
CA GLU A 15 -6.56 6.89 -7.63
C GLU A 15 -5.66 6.39 -6.48
N LEU A 16 -5.16 7.29 -5.64
CA LEU A 16 -4.42 6.92 -4.43
C LEU A 16 -5.31 6.13 -3.45
N VAL A 17 -6.57 6.56 -3.29
CA VAL A 17 -7.55 5.84 -2.46
C VAL A 17 -7.87 4.46 -3.06
N ALA A 18 -8.11 4.37 -4.37
CA ALA A 18 -8.37 3.09 -5.05
C ALA A 18 -7.21 2.11 -4.85
N ARG A 19 -5.98 2.57 -5.08
CA ARG A 19 -4.77 1.75 -4.92
C ARG A 19 -4.52 1.35 -3.47
N LEU A 20 -4.85 2.22 -2.51
CA LEU A 20 -4.82 1.89 -1.08
C LEU A 20 -5.80 0.77 -0.74
N GLN A 21 -7.02 0.80 -1.30
CA GLN A 21 -8.03 -0.23 -1.06
C GLN A 21 -7.62 -1.57 -1.66
N GLU A 22 -7.04 -1.59 -2.86
CA GLU A 22 -6.52 -2.80 -3.48
C GLU A 22 -5.41 -3.44 -2.62
N LEU A 23 -4.41 -2.67 -2.23
CA LEU A 23 -3.32 -3.16 -1.38
C LEU A 23 -3.81 -3.68 -0.02
N ARG A 24 -4.87 -3.08 0.55
CA ARG A 24 -5.51 -3.57 1.78
C ARG A 24 -6.22 -4.90 1.56
N LYS A 25 -6.94 -5.06 0.45
CA LYS A 25 -7.60 -6.34 0.09
C LYS A 25 -6.56 -7.45 -0.11
N GLU A 26 -5.47 -7.16 -0.80
CA GLU A 26 -4.35 -8.11 -0.95
C GLU A 26 -3.74 -8.48 0.38
N LEU A 27 -3.44 -7.49 1.23
CA LEU A 27 -2.88 -7.74 2.56
C LEU A 27 -3.81 -8.61 3.42
N MET A 28 -5.13 -8.41 3.32
CA MET A 28 -6.11 -9.23 4.02
C MET A 28 -6.09 -10.68 3.53
N LYS A 29 -6.04 -10.91 2.21
CA LYS A 29 -5.92 -12.26 1.64
C LYS A 29 -4.65 -12.96 2.12
N GLU A 30 -3.51 -12.26 2.07
CA GLU A 30 -2.23 -12.81 2.53
C GLU A 30 -2.26 -13.11 4.04
N ASN A 31 -2.84 -12.23 4.85
CA ASN A 31 -3.00 -12.49 6.29
C ASN A 31 -3.92 -13.69 6.56
N ASN A 32 -4.98 -13.89 5.78
CA ASN A 32 -5.83 -15.07 5.89
C ASN A 32 -5.05 -16.35 5.57
N LEU A 33 -4.18 -16.32 4.56
CA LEU A 33 -3.31 -17.46 4.24
C LEU A 33 -2.33 -17.75 5.39
N VAL A 34 -1.73 -16.70 5.99
CA VAL A 34 -0.88 -16.84 7.19
C VAL A 34 -1.65 -17.49 8.34
N ALA A 35 -2.87 -17.03 8.60
CA ALA A 35 -3.71 -17.54 9.69
C ALA A 35 -4.12 -19.00 9.47
N SER A 36 -4.38 -19.41 8.22
CA SER A 36 -4.76 -20.77 7.85
C SER A 36 -3.60 -21.78 7.86
N ALA A 37 -2.41 -21.40 8.36
CA ALA A 37 -1.18 -22.20 8.35
C ALA A 37 -0.72 -22.68 6.94
N SER A 38 -1.39 -22.22 5.89
CA SER A 38 -0.91 -22.32 4.52
C SER A 38 0.28 -21.39 4.33
N SER A 39 1.35 -21.84 3.66
CA SER A 39 2.55 -21.02 3.45
C SER A 39 2.18 -19.63 2.89
N PRO A 40 2.40 -18.55 3.64
CA PRO A 40 2.15 -17.20 3.17
C PRO A 40 3.03 -16.87 1.97
N SER A 41 2.63 -15.90 1.14
CA SER A 41 3.64 -15.20 0.35
C SER A 41 4.74 -14.69 1.29
N SER A 42 5.99 -14.86 0.88
CA SER A 42 7.18 -14.59 1.69
C SER A 42 7.04 -13.35 2.60
N PRO A 43 7.55 -13.41 3.85
CA PRO A 43 7.42 -12.31 4.81
C PRO A 43 7.94 -10.96 4.28
N GLY A 44 8.89 -11.00 3.33
CA GLY A 44 9.37 -9.83 2.60
C GLY A 44 8.29 -9.12 1.77
N LYS A 45 7.42 -9.88 1.08
CA LYS A 45 6.31 -9.35 0.28
C LYS A 45 5.27 -8.66 1.18
N LEU A 46 4.92 -9.29 2.30
CA LEU A 46 4.00 -8.74 3.28
C LEU A 46 4.53 -7.41 3.87
N ARG A 47 5.83 -7.37 4.20
CA ARG A 47 6.51 -6.15 4.66
C ARG A 47 6.51 -5.06 3.58
N GLN A 48 6.70 -5.43 2.31
CA GLN A 48 6.69 -4.49 1.21
C GLN A 48 5.29 -3.88 0.99
N MET A 49 4.23 -4.68 1.06
CA MET A 49 2.84 -4.19 0.98
C MET A 49 2.54 -3.19 2.10
N LYS A 50 2.90 -3.52 3.34
CA LYS A 50 2.74 -2.61 4.49
C LYS A 50 3.47 -1.28 4.27
N LYS A 51 4.70 -1.31 3.75
CA LYS A 51 5.47 -0.10 3.40
C LYS A 51 4.81 0.71 2.28
N ASN A 52 4.26 0.05 1.25
CA ASN A 52 3.58 0.73 0.16
C ASN A 52 2.31 1.44 0.66
N ILE A 53 1.52 0.78 1.51
CA ILE A 53 0.36 1.38 2.19
C ILE A 53 0.77 2.61 3.01
N ALA A 54 1.85 2.52 3.80
CA ALA A 54 2.34 3.64 4.59
C ALA A 54 2.73 4.84 3.71
N ARG A 55 3.43 4.59 2.59
CA ARG A 55 3.82 5.65 1.63
C ARG A 55 2.62 6.37 1.03
N ILE A 56 1.59 5.63 0.63
CA ILE A 56 0.35 6.22 0.07
C ILE A 56 -0.31 7.12 1.12
N LYS A 57 -0.45 6.65 2.36
CA LYS A 57 -1.02 7.46 3.44
C LYS A 57 -0.21 8.72 3.74
N THR A 58 1.13 8.63 3.73
CA THR A 58 1.98 9.80 3.89
C THR A 58 1.76 10.81 2.77
N LEU A 59 1.67 10.37 1.52
CA LEU A 59 1.41 11.26 0.38
C LEU A 59 0.03 11.91 0.46
N GLN A 60 -1.00 11.14 0.82
CA GLN A 60 -2.35 11.69 1.04
C GLN A 60 -2.33 12.78 2.11
N ARG A 61 -1.66 12.53 3.24
CA ARG A 61 -1.53 13.53 4.31
C ARG A 61 -0.73 14.75 3.87
N GLN A 62 0.33 14.57 3.10
CA GLN A 62 1.13 15.68 2.57
C GLN A 62 0.32 16.55 1.61
N LYS A 63 -0.52 15.94 0.76
CA LYS A 63 -1.44 16.68 -0.11
C LYS A 63 -2.50 17.41 0.69
N GLU A 64 -3.11 16.77 1.69
CA GLU A 64 -4.12 17.38 2.57
C GLU A 64 -3.56 18.60 3.34
N VAL A 65 -2.32 18.53 3.82
CA VAL A 65 -1.67 19.62 4.57
C VAL A 65 -1.20 20.77 3.67
N HIS A 66 -1.03 20.52 2.37
CA HIS A 66 -0.58 21.51 1.38
C HIS A 66 -1.68 21.98 0.42
N GLN A 67 -2.94 21.56 0.63
CA GLN A 67 -4.13 22.18 0.03
C GLN A 67 -4.59 23.37 0.87
#